data_AF-S2JGQ9-F1
#
_entry.id   AF-S2JGQ9-F1
#
_cell.length_a   1.000
_cell.length_b   1.000
_cell.length_c   1.000
_cell.angle_alpha   90.00
_cell.angle_beta   90.00
_cell.angle_gamma   90.00
#
_symmetry.space_group_name_H-M   'P 1'
#
loop_
_entity.id
_entity.type
_entity.pdbx_description
1 polymer ?
#
loop_
_entity_poly.entity_id
_entity_poly.type
_entity_poly.pdbx_seq_one_letter_code
_entity_poly.pdbx_strand_id
1 'polypeptide(L)'
;MRSKRRATKDLPSVPLKEDLNERELCSRFIDPFLSGLFDNPNQGIYLRWTNESTLEVKQLSNNTRPDLTITETAGLKWARSIGYGEPKSAAGKSNHYLICQGLIKVVLFCKNPLEEHFMEGILRNHIVGRTIRSYVLVLPAVATYVMYLLLGYSLRTFHYS
;
A
#
# COMPACT_ATOMS: atom_id res chain seq x y z
N MET A 1 1.46 8.04 18.83
CA MET A 1 0.50 7.24 19.64
C MET A 1 -0.94 7.27 19.12
N ARG A 2 -1.46 8.37 18.52
CA ARG A 2 -2.84 8.45 17.97
C ARG A 2 -3.13 7.56 16.76
N SER A 3 -2.20 7.43 15.81
CA SER A 3 -2.40 6.65 14.56
C SER A 3 -2.55 5.13 14.81
N LYS A 4 -1.74 4.54 15.71
CA LYS A 4 -1.86 3.12 16.06
C LYS A 4 -3.23 2.72 16.63
N ARG A 5 -3.81 3.55 17.51
CA ARG A 5 -5.16 3.26 18.08
C ARG A 5 -6.25 3.31 17.02
N ARG A 6 -6.11 4.19 16.03
CA ARG A 6 -7.05 4.27 14.89
C ARG A 6 -6.89 3.04 13.99
N ALA A 7 -5.66 2.65 13.66
CA ALA A 7 -5.34 1.50 12.81
C ALA A 7 -5.85 0.15 13.34
N THR A 8 -6.11 0.02 14.65
CA THR A 8 -6.55 -1.25 15.24
C THR A 8 -8.01 -1.24 15.68
N LYS A 9 -8.70 -0.11 15.60
CA LYS A 9 -10.05 0.06 16.16
C LYS A 9 -11.07 -0.86 15.49
N ASP A 10 -11.00 -0.94 14.16
CA ASP A 10 -12.02 -1.59 13.34
C ASP A 10 -11.54 -2.96 12.82
N LEU A 11 -10.45 -3.50 13.39
CA LEU A 11 -9.96 -4.84 13.07
C LEU A 11 -10.77 -5.91 13.82
N PRO A 12 -11.03 -7.08 13.19
CA PRO A 12 -11.66 -8.20 13.87
C PRO A 12 -10.92 -8.60 15.15
N SER A 13 -11.66 -8.68 16.26
CA SER A 13 -11.14 -9.10 17.57
C SER A 13 -11.05 -10.62 17.73
N VAL A 14 -11.78 -11.38 16.89
CA VAL A 14 -11.86 -12.85 16.95
C VAL A 14 -10.88 -13.48 15.95
N PRO A 15 -10.13 -14.53 16.33
CA PRO A 15 -9.20 -15.19 15.42
C PRO A 15 -9.94 -16.00 14.35
N LEU A 16 -9.86 -15.53 13.11
CA LEU A 16 -10.27 -16.30 11.93
C LEU A 16 -9.09 -17.15 11.45
N LYS A 17 -9.23 -18.48 11.52
CA LYS A 17 -8.21 -19.44 11.04
C LYS A 17 -8.27 -19.70 9.54
N GLU A 18 -9.37 -19.34 8.89
CA GLU A 18 -9.56 -19.60 7.46
C GLU A 18 -8.67 -18.71 6.59
N ASP A 19 -8.24 -19.28 5.45
CA ASP A 19 -7.61 -18.51 4.40
C ASP A 19 -8.65 -17.59 3.76
N LEU A 20 -8.39 -16.30 3.84
CA LEU A 20 -9.25 -15.28 3.25
C LEU A 20 -8.90 -15.10 1.78
N ASN A 21 -9.93 -15.02 0.95
CA ASN A 21 -9.76 -14.51 -0.41
C ASN A 21 -9.27 -13.05 -0.35
N GLU A 22 -8.75 -12.55 -1.47
CA GLU A 22 -8.14 -11.22 -1.53
C GLU A 22 -9.12 -10.10 -1.17
N ARG A 23 -10.38 -10.20 -1.63
CA ARG A 23 -11.41 -9.19 -1.36
C ARG A 23 -11.74 -9.08 0.13
N GLU A 24 -11.90 -10.22 0.80
CA GLU A 24 -12.19 -10.26 2.23
C GLU A 24 -10.98 -9.86 3.08
N LEU A 25 -9.78 -10.26 2.66
CA LEU A 25 -8.54 -9.78 3.27
C LEU A 25 -8.47 -8.25 3.21
N CYS A 26 -8.71 -7.67 2.03
CA CYS A 26 -8.66 -6.23 1.82
C CYS A 26 -9.68 -5.49 2.67
N SER A 27 -10.96 -5.87 2.59
CA SER A 27 -12.04 -5.13 3.27
C SER A 27 -12.05 -5.29 4.79
N ARG A 28 -11.65 -6.45 5.33
CA ARG A 28 -11.73 -6.72 6.78
C ARG A 28 -10.46 -6.40 7.56
N PHE A 29 -9.29 -6.41 6.91
CA PHE A 29 -8.02 -6.28 7.59
C PHE A 29 -7.19 -5.14 7.05
N ILE A 30 -6.97 -5.11 5.73
CA ILE A 30 -5.99 -4.20 5.14
C ILE A 30 -6.52 -2.78 5.09
N ASP A 31 -7.76 -2.58 4.60
CA ASP A 31 -8.38 -1.27 4.51
C ASP A 31 -8.52 -0.59 5.89
N PRO A 32 -9.11 -1.21 6.93
CA PRO A 32 -9.21 -0.58 8.24
C PRO A 32 -7.85 -0.23 8.84
N PHE A 33 -6.87 -1.13 8.70
CA PHE A 33 -5.53 -0.92 9.25
C PHE A 33 -4.80 0.22 8.55
N LEU A 34 -4.72 0.18 7.21
CA LEU A 34 -3.99 1.17 6.44
C LEU A 34 -4.70 2.52 6.45
N SER A 35 -6.03 2.56 6.41
CA SER A 35 -6.80 3.80 6.58
C SER A 35 -6.51 4.43 7.94
N GLY A 36 -6.48 3.66 9.02
CA GLY A 36 -6.14 4.20 10.33
C GLY A 36 -4.68 4.70 10.46
N LEU A 37 -3.77 4.23 9.60
CA LEU A 37 -2.38 4.69 9.55
C LEU A 37 -2.17 5.91 8.65
N PHE A 38 -2.74 5.90 7.45
CA PHE A 38 -2.38 6.79 6.34
C PHE A 38 -3.51 7.72 5.91
N ASP A 39 -4.77 7.39 6.18
CA ASP A 39 -5.89 8.24 5.80
C ASP A 39 -5.99 9.45 6.76
N ASN A 40 -5.80 10.64 6.20
CA ASN A 40 -5.91 11.90 6.91
C ASN A 40 -6.50 13.01 6.03
N PRO A 41 -7.84 13.03 5.86
CA PRO A 41 -8.53 14.06 5.07
C PRO A 41 -8.25 15.49 5.52
N ASN A 42 -7.98 15.72 6.80
CA ASN A 42 -7.65 17.05 7.34
C ASN A 42 -6.30 17.58 6.83
N GLN A 43 -5.43 16.69 6.35
CA GLN A 43 -4.15 17.03 5.71
C GLN A 43 -4.20 16.80 4.19
N GLY A 44 -5.38 16.52 3.63
CA GLY A 44 -5.52 16.20 2.21
C GLY A 44 -4.92 14.86 1.80
N ILE A 45 -4.66 13.94 2.74
CA ILE A 45 -4.09 12.62 2.44
C ILE A 45 -5.20 11.59 2.45
N TYR A 46 -5.33 10.85 1.36
CA TYR A 46 -6.39 9.85 1.18
C TYR A 46 -5.82 8.48 0.81
N LEU A 47 -6.26 7.44 1.52
CA LEU A 47 -6.06 6.06 1.11
C LEU A 47 -7.19 5.64 0.16
N ARG A 48 -6.84 5.12 -1.01
CA ARG A 48 -7.78 4.88 -2.12
C ARG A 48 -7.57 3.48 -2.68
N TRP A 49 -8.65 2.72 -2.77
CA TRP A 49 -8.71 1.51 -3.58
C TRP A 49 -9.15 1.89 -4.99
N THR A 50 -8.28 1.68 -5.97
CA THR A 50 -8.49 2.21 -7.33
C THR A 50 -8.65 1.09 -8.34
N ASN A 51 -9.75 1.12 -9.09
CA ASN A 51 -9.92 0.33 -10.31
C ASN A 51 -9.48 1.09 -11.57
N GLU A 52 -8.93 2.28 -11.40
CA GLU A 52 -8.51 3.19 -12.46
C GLU A 52 -6.98 3.27 -12.51
N SER A 53 -6.42 3.66 -13.66
CA SER A 53 -5.00 4.02 -13.76
C SER A 53 -4.69 5.22 -12.86
N THR A 54 -3.49 5.26 -12.28
CA THR A 54 -3.08 6.40 -11.45
C THR A 54 -2.87 7.65 -12.32
N LEU A 55 -2.85 8.83 -11.68
CA LEU A 55 -2.68 10.11 -12.38
C LEU A 55 -1.35 10.17 -13.16
N GLU A 56 -0.37 9.41 -12.69
CA GLU A 56 1.02 9.44 -13.16
C GLU A 56 1.30 8.37 -14.23
N VAL A 57 0.30 7.59 -14.69
CA VAL A 57 0.52 6.56 -15.72
C VAL A 57 0.44 7.17 -17.12
N LYS A 58 1.61 7.46 -17.70
CA LYS A 58 1.74 7.71 -19.15
C LYS A 58 2.44 6.59 -19.94
N GLN A 59 3.03 5.58 -19.28
CA GLN A 59 4.02 4.70 -19.91
C GLN A 59 3.85 3.19 -19.71
N LEU A 60 2.95 2.71 -18.83
CA LEU A 60 2.69 1.27 -18.75
C LEU A 60 1.73 0.88 -19.88
N SER A 61 2.27 0.24 -20.92
CA SER A 61 1.60 -0.18 -22.16
C SER A 61 0.49 -1.22 -22.00
N ASN A 62 0.10 -1.53 -20.76
CA ASN A 62 -1.01 -2.42 -20.43
C ASN A 62 -1.85 -1.71 -19.36
N ASN A 63 -3.15 -1.99 -19.28
CA ASN A 63 -4.12 -1.54 -18.25
C ASN A 63 -3.76 -1.90 -16.78
N THR A 64 -2.49 -2.11 -16.49
CA THR A 64 -1.89 -2.28 -15.18
C THR A 64 -2.20 -1.07 -14.30
N ARG A 65 -2.73 -1.37 -13.11
CA ARG A 65 -3.04 -0.42 -12.05
C ARG A 65 -2.59 -0.97 -10.69
N PRO A 66 -2.24 -0.11 -9.73
CA PRO A 66 -2.13 -0.53 -8.35
C PRO A 66 -3.53 -0.70 -7.77
N ASP A 67 -3.71 -1.71 -6.93
CA ASP A 67 -5.00 -1.91 -6.25
C ASP A 67 -5.21 -0.85 -5.16
N LEU A 68 -4.13 -0.39 -4.55
CA LEU A 68 -4.10 0.59 -3.47
C LEU A 68 -3.19 1.78 -3.80
N THR A 69 -3.68 2.99 -3.59
CA THR A 69 -2.92 4.24 -3.73
C THR A 69 -3.12 5.13 -2.51
N ILE A 70 -2.08 5.86 -2.10
CA ILE A 70 -2.13 6.93 -1.10
C ILE A 70 -1.87 8.23 -1.86
N THR A 71 -2.86 9.12 -1.88
CA THR A 71 -2.83 10.34 -2.71
C THR A 71 -2.96 11.58 -1.83
N GLU A 72 -2.15 12.59 -2.12
CA GLU A 72 -2.25 13.94 -1.59
C GLU A 72 -3.16 14.80 -2.49
N THR A 73 -3.99 15.66 -1.90
CA THR A 73 -4.81 16.65 -2.62
C THR A 73 -4.20 18.05 -2.56
N ALA A 74 -4.48 18.84 -3.59
CA ALA A 74 -4.23 20.28 -3.62
C ALA A 74 -5.58 20.98 -3.80
N GLY A 75 -6.15 21.46 -2.69
CA GLY A 75 -7.53 21.97 -2.66
C GLY A 75 -8.53 20.86 -2.95
N LEU A 76 -9.36 21.05 -3.98
CA LEU A 76 -10.42 20.10 -4.38
C LEU A 76 -9.98 19.06 -5.41
N LYS A 77 -8.70 19.02 -5.79
CA LYS A 77 -8.17 18.12 -6.81
C LYS A 77 -7.13 17.17 -6.23
N TRP A 78 -7.06 15.96 -6.79
CA TRP A 78 -5.93 15.07 -6.57
C TRP A 78 -4.66 15.71 -7.11
N ALA A 79 -3.58 15.71 -6.32
CA ALA A 79 -2.31 16.34 -6.68
C ALA A 79 -1.28 15.30 -7.12
N ARG A 80 -0.85 14.44 -6.19
CA ARG A 80 0.18 13.43 -6.46
C ARG A 80 0.01 12.21 -5.56
N SER A 81 0.40 11.06 -6.05
CA SER A 81 0.48 9.83 -5.27
C SER A 81 1.78 9.78 -4.47
N ILE A 82 1.65 9.57 -3.17
CA ILE A 82 2.77 9.48 -2.20
C ILE A 82 3.03 8.04 -1.75
N GLY A 83 2.18 7.11 -2.16
CA GLY A 83 2.43 5.69 -1.97
C GLY A 83 1.47 4.77 -2.69
N TYR A 84 1.84 3.50 -2.74
CA TYR A 84 1.11 2.47 -3.47
C TYR A 84 1.13 1.15 -2.71
N GLY A 85 0.19 0.26 -3.01
CA GLY A 85 0.18 -1.09 -2.47
C GLY A 85 -0.45 -2.12 -3.37
N GLU A 86 -0.06 -3.36 -3.15
CA GLU A 86 -0.56 -4.55 -3.85
C GLU A 86 -0.85 -5.65 -2.82
N PRO A 87 -2.12 -5.97 -2.58
CA PRO A 87 -2.53 -7.13 -1.81
C PRO A 87 -2.42 -8.42 -2.62
N LYS A 88 -2.07 -9.49 -1.91
CA LYS A 88 -2.19 -10.87 -2.35
C LYS A 88 -2.73 -11.71 -1.19
N SER A 89 -3.65 -12.62 -1.49
CA SER A 89 -4.19 -13.56 -0.49
C SER A 89 -3.11 -14.49 0.07
N ALA A 90 -3.37 -15.10 1.23
CA ALA A 90 -2.46 -16.08 1.84
C ALA A 90 -2.28 -17.32 0.96
N ALA A 91 -3.34 -17.75 0.27
CA ALA A 91 -3.29 -18.85 -0.69
C ALA A 91 -2.33 -18.57 -1.88
N GLY A 92 -2.16 -17.30 -2.25
CA GLY A 92 -1.20 -16.89 -3.28
C GLY A 92 0.26 -16.90 -2.82
N LYS A 93 0.53 -17.14 -1.53
CA LYS A 93 1.88 -17.05 -0.94
C LYS A 93 2.85 -18.10 -1.48
N SER A 94 2.37 -19.27 -1.87
CA SER A 94 3.19 -20.34 -2.45
C SER A 94 3.67 -20.00 -3.86
N ASN A 95 3.01 -19.06 -4.54
CA ASN A 95 3.39 -18.63 -5.88
C ASN A 95 4.32 -17.41 -5.79
N HIS A 96 5.62 -17.70 -5.60
CA HIS A 96 6.66 -16.66 -5.54
C HIS A 96 6.70 -15.78 -6.79
N TYR A 97 6.35 -16.32 -7.96
CA TYR A 97 6.29 -15.54 -9.20
C TYR A 97 5.27 -14.41 -9.10
N LEU A 98 4.04 -14.70 -8.66
CA LEU A 98 2.99 -13.68 -8.51
C LEU A 98 3.33 -12.64 -7.43
N ILE A 99 4.00 -13.06 -6.34
CA ILE A 99 4.49 -12.14 -5.31
C ILE A 99 5.54 -11.20 -5.89
N CYS A 100 6.54 -11.72 -6.59
CA CYS A 100 7.59 -10.92 -7.23
C CYS A 100 7.03 -10.00 -8.32
N GLN A 101 6.06 -10.46 -9.09
CA GLN A 101 5.38 -9.64 -10.09
C GLN A 101 4.63 -8.46 -9.44
N GLY A 102 3.93 -8.71 -8.33
CA GLY A 102 3.31 -7.64 -7.53
C GLY A 102 4.34 -6.66 -6.95
N LEU A 103 5.49 -7.15 -6.50
CA LEU A 103 6.61 -6.31 -6.05
C LEU A 103 7.07 -5.35 -7.14
N ILE A 104 7.41 -5.90 -8.30
CA ILE A 104 7.92 -5.15 -9.46
C ILE A 104 6.87 -4.14 -9.94
N LYS A 105 5.61 -4.57 -10.04
CA LYS A 105 4.51 -3.70 -10.47
C LYS A 105 4.42 -2.44 -9.62
N VAL A 106 4.45 -2.57 -8.29
CA VAL A 106 4.36 -1.40 -7.40
C VAL A 106 5.61 -0.51 -7.50
N VAL A 107 6.80 -1.09 -7.66
CA VAL A 107 8.03 -0.30 -7.86
C VAL A 107 7.96 0.53 -9.15
N LEU A 108 7.40 -0.03 -10.22
CA LEU A 108 7.20 0.71 -11.47
C LEU A 108 6.26 1.91 -11.29
N PHE A 109 5.19 1.77 -10.47
CA PHE A 109 4.32 2.90 -10.14
C PHE A 109 5.02 3.96 -9.28
N CYS A 110 5.90 3.55 -8.36
CA CYS A 110 6.67 4.50 -7.57
C CYS A 110 7.67 5.31 -8.40
N LYS A 111 8.08 4.86 -9.60
CA LYS A 111 9.10 5.56 -10.39
C LYS A 111 8.65 6.97 -10.81
N ASN A 112 7.46 7.09 -11.41
CA ASN A 112 7.02 8.34 -12.02
C ASN A 112 6.87 9.47 -11.01
N PRO A 113 6.19 9.30 -9.85
CA PRO A 113 6.10 10.38 -8.88
C PRO A 113 7.47 10.73 -8.27
N LEU A 114 8.43 9.79 -8.24
CA LEU A 114 9.76 10.04 -7.69
C LEU A 114 10.54 11.02 -8.56
N GLU A 115 10.45 10.82 -9.89
CA GLU A 115 11.17 11.61 -10.88
C GLU A 115 10.42 12.89 -11.26
N GLU A 116 9.11 12.80 -11.53
CA GLU A 116 8.31 13.90 -12.05
C GLU A 116 7.91 14.91 -10.97
N HIS A 117 7.80 14.48 -9.70
CA HIS A 117 7.45 15.34 -8.58
C HIS A 117 8.60 15.56 -7.59
N PHE A 118 9.82 15.16 -7.97
CA PHE A 118 11.04 15.32 -7.16
C PHE A 118 10.86 14.87 -5.70
N MET A 119 10.19 13.73 -5.50
CA MET A 119 9.90 13.21 -4.18
C MET A 119 11.19 12.64 -3.55
N GLU A 120 11.41 12.91 -2.26
CA GLU A 120 12.52 12.31 -1.52
C GLU A 120 12.37 10.79 -1.36
N GLY A 121 11.13 10.31 -1.36
CA GLY A 121 10.82 8.90 -1.35
C GLY A 121 9.32 8.64 -1.46
N ILE A 122 8.97 7.42 -1.85
CA ILE A 122 7.58 6.98 -2.02
C ILE A 122 7.31 5.74 -1.20
N LEU A 123 6.21 5.77 -0.46
CA LEU A 123 5.79 4.67 0.39
C LEU A 123 5.24 3.52 -0.45
N ARG A 124 5.66 2.31 -0.12
CA ARG A 124 5.21 1.09 -0.78
C ARG A 124 4.74 0.08 0.25
N ASN A 125 3.51 -0.39 0.11
CA ASN A 125 2.93 -1.43 0.97
C ASN A 125 2.82 -2.75 0.22
N HIS A 126 3.65 -3.72 0.60
CA HIS A 126 3.56 -5.08 0.09
C HIS A 126 2.76 -5.93 1.07
N ILE A 127 1.62 -6.43 0.63
CA ILE A 127 0.68 -7.14 1.50
C ILE A 127 0.53 -8.59 1.00
N VAL A 128 0.85 -9.56 1.86
CA VAL A 128 0.67 -10.98 1.58
C VAL A 128 -0.04 -11.64 2.76
N GLY A 129 -1.28 -12.06 2.52
CA GLY A 129 -2.21 -12.41 3.59
C GLY A 129 -2.31 -11.27 4.60
N ARG A 130 -2.28 -11.60 5.90
CA ARG A 130 -2.31 -10.62 6.99
C ARG A 130 -0.95 -10.00 7.32
N THR A 131 0.05 -10.16 6.45
CA THR A 131 1.39 -9.58 6.64
C THR A 131 1.56 -8.38 5.72
N ILE A 132 1.93 -7.25 6.30
CA ILE A 132 2.17 -5.99 5.59
C ILE A 132 3.64 -5.64 5.78
N ARG A 133 4.36 -5.43 4.69
CA ARG A 133 5.71 -4.87 4.71
C ARG A 133 5.70 -3.52 4.01
N SER A 134 6.03 -2.48 4.75
CA SER A 134 6.13 -1.13 4.24
C SER A 134 7.58 -0.81 3.90
N TYR A 135 7.80 -0.32 2.69
CA TYR A 135 9.10 0.07 2.16
C TYR A 135 9.04 1.54 1.73
N VAL A 136 10.19 2.19 1.67
CA VAL A 136 10.33 3.47 0.95
C VAL A 136 11.27 3.24 -0.24
N LEU A 137 10.78 3.62 -1.42
CA LEU A 137 11.61 3.71 -2.62
C LEU A 137 12.22 5.11 -2.69
N VAL A 138 13.53 5.17 -2.88
CA VAL A 138 14.29 6.42 -3.05
C VAL A 138 15.17 6.34 -4.31
N LEU A 139 15.61 7.51 -4.81
CA LEU A 139 16.53 7.65 -5.95
C LEU A 139 17.82 8.37 -5.48
N PRO A 140 18.73 7.69 -4.75
CA PRO A 140 19.94 8.30 -4.19
C PRO A 140 20.94 8.78 -5.24
N ALA A 141 20.90 8.21 -6.44
CA ALA A 141 21.74 8.59 -7.56
C ALA A 141 20.98 8.40 -8.87
N VAL A 142 21.46 9.01 -9.95
CA VAL A 142 20.85 8.92 -11.28
C VAL A 142 20.59 7.47 -11.65
N ALA A 143 19.35 7.18 -12.06
CA ALA A 143 18.87 5.85 -12.47
C ALA A 143 19.06 4.72 -11.43
N THR A 144 19.37 5.03 -10.17
CA THR A 144 19.64 4.04 -9.11
C THR A 144 18.53 4.09 -8.06
N TYR A 145 17.60 3.15 -8.11
CA TYR A 145 16.52 3.07 -7.12
C TYR A 145 16.88 2.12 -5.99
N VAL A 146 16.65 2.55 -4.75
CA VAL A 146 16.86 1.74 -3.56
C VAL A 146 15.56 1.64 -2.78
N MET A 147 15.20 0.41 -2.40
CA MET A 147 14.00 0.12 -1.62
C MET A 147 14.39 -0.28 -0.20
N TYR A 148 14.18 0.61 0.77
CA TYR A 148 14.43 0.34 2.18
C TYR A 148 13.19 -0.26 2.84
N LEU A 149 13.33 -1.39 3.53
CA LEU A 149 12.28 -1.90 4.41
C LEU A 149 12.20 -0.98 5.63
N LEU A 150 11.05 -0.34 5.82
CA LEU A 150 10.81 0.45 7.03
C LEU A 150 10.31 -0.43 8.16
N LEU A 151 9.19 -1.11 7.92
CA LEU A 151 8.41 -1.78 8.97
C LEU A 151 7.71 -3.02 8.43
N GLY A 152 7.55 -4.01 9.30
CA GLY A 152 6.75 -5.21 9.06
C GLY A 152 5.66 -5.36 10.11
N TYR A 153 4.41 -5.50 9.67
CA TYR A 153 3.26 -5.76 10.52
C TYR A 153 2.72 -7.15 10.21
N SER A 154 2.33 -7.88 11.26
CA SER A 154 1.53 -9.09 11.15
C SER A 154 0.23 -8.83 11.90
N LEU A 155 -0.88 -8.74 11.16
CA LEU A 155 -2.22 -8.57 11.73
C LEU A 155 -2.70 -9.92 12.26
N ARG A 156 -2.06 -10.39 13.34
CA ARG A 156 -2.57 -11.46 14.19
C ARG A 156 -3.36 -10.79 15.31
N THR A 157 -4.45 -11.41 15.72
CA THR A 157 -5.35 -10.95 16.77
C THR A 157 -4.61 -10.22 17.89
N PHE A 158 -5.06 -8.99 18.18
CA PHE A 158 -4.64 -8.27 19.38
C PHE A 158 -5.29 -8.96 20.58
N HIS A 159 -4.55 -9.84 21.26
CA HIS A 159 -4.89 -10.21 22.62
C HIS A 159 -4.62 -8.99 23.50
N TYR A 160 -5.67 -8.24 23.85
CA TYR A 160 -5.58 -7.40 25.04
C TYR A 160 -5.48 -8.36 26.24
N SER A 161 -4.32 -8.32 26.91
CA SER A 161 -4.12 -8.91 28.24
C SER A 161 -4.69 -7.97 29.28
#